data_AF-A0A1T4XM08-F1
#
_entry.id   AF-A0A1T4XM08-F1
#
_cell.length_a   1.000
_cell.length_b   1.000
_cell.length_c   1.000
_cell.angle_alpha   90.00
_cell.angle_beta   90.00
_cell.angle_gamma   90.00
#
_symmetry.space_group_name_H-M   'P 1'
#
loop_
_entity.id
_entity.type
_entity.pdbx_description
1 polymer ?
#
loop_
_entity_poly.entity_id
_entity_poly.type
_entity_poly.pdbx_seq_one_letter_code
_entity_poly.pdbx_strand_id
1 'polypeptide(L)'
;MKLFKLNVNGSSDNFNIKYTAASNFITYEDCGFNGSEQEKYNLFLKELEKNGGPQPVNIKVKLNTQTVDRALSKNEILSIKDVNEFIKRLSR
;
A
#
# COMPACT_ATOMS: atom_id res chain seq x y z
N MET A 1 5.68 -10.38 13.33
CA MET A 1 5.82 -9.79 11.98
C MET A 1 4.42 -9.63 11.40
N LYS A 2 4.12 -8.49 10.78
CA LYS A 2 2.76 -8.18 10.29
C LYS A 2 2.65 -8.45 8.79
N LEU A 3 1.46 -8.86 8.38
CA LEU A 3 1.02 -8.86 6.99
C LEU A 3 0.50 -7.49 6.63
N PHE A 4 0.85 -7.01 5.45
CA PHE A 4 0.41 -5.72 4.96
C PHE A 4 -0.41 -5.90 3.69
N LYS A 5 -1.52 -5.15 3.62
CA LYS A 5 -2.30 -5.00 2.42
C LYS A 5 -2.53 -3.52 2.14
N LEU A 6 -2.31 -3.11 0.90
CA LEU A 6 -2.52 -1.74 0.45
C LEU A 6 -3.64 -1.74 -0.59
N ASN A 7 -4.66 -0.93 -0.36
CA ASN A 7 -5.78 -0.71 -1.27
C ASN A 7 -5.76 0.73 -1.75
N VAL A 8 -5.85 0.93 -3.06
CA VAL A 8 -5.96 2.26 -3.68
C VAL A 8 -7.26 2.32 -4.45
N ASN A 9 -8.06 3.36 -4.23
CA ASN A 9 -9.31 3.57 -4.96
C ASN A 9 -9.39 5.00 -5.51
N GLY A 10 -9.96 5.18 -6.70
CA GLY A 10 -10.23 6.51 -7.27
C GLY A 10 -9.80 6.65 -8.73
N SER A 11 -9.21 7.77 -9.09
CA SER A 11 -8.63 8.02 -10.41
C SER A 11 -7.13 8.31 -10.30
N SER A 12 -6.42 8.27 -11.43
CA SER A 12 -4.97 8.50 -11.49
C SER A 12 -4.54 9.84 -10.86
N ASP A 13 -5.40 10.86 -10.94
CA ASP A 13 -5.15 12.21 -10.42
C ASP A 13 -5.80 12.47 -9.06
N ASN A 14 -6.76 11.63 -8.65
CA ASN A 14 -7.48 11.77 -7.39
C ASN A 14 -7.81 10.39 -6.81
N PHE A 15 -6.88 9.85 -6.04
CA PHE A 15 -6.99 8.54 -5.40
C PHE A 15 -6.92 8.63 -3.89
N ASN A 16 -7.37 7.56 -3.24
CA ASN A 16 -7.30 7.37 -1.81
C ASN A 16 -6.61 6.04 -1.52
N ILE A 17 -5.60 6.09 -0.65
CA ILE A 17 -4.86 4.94 -0.16
C ILE A 17 -5.38 4.57 1.22
N LYS A 18 -5.65 3.28 1.37
CA LYS A 18 -5.92 2.62 2.64
C LYS A 18 -4.98 1.46 2.78
N TYR A 19 -4.47 1.26 3.97
CA TYR A 19 -3.62 0.13 4.30
C TYR A 19 -4.20 -0.56 5.51
N THR A 20 -4.10 -1.88 5.47
CA THR A 20 -4.44 -2.71 6.60
C THR A 20 -3.23 -3.53 6.97
N ALA A 21 -2.99 -3.66 8.27
CA ALA A 21 -1.95 -4.51 8.80
C ALA A 21 -2.59 -5.58 9.69
N ALA A 22 -2.10 -6.80 9.58
CA ALA A 22 -2.59 -7.91 10.37
C ALA A 22 -1.42 -8.51 11.16
N SER A 23 -1.56 -8.59 12.48
CA SER A 23 -0.60 -9.30 13.33
C SER A 23 -0.79 -10.82 13.25
N ASN A 24 -1.99 -11.28 12.82
CA ASN A 24 -2.36 -12.68 12.59
C ASN A 24 -3.16 -12.78 11.28
N PHE A 25 -3.15 -13.93 10.58
CA PHE A 25 -3.83 -14.15 9.28
C PHE A 25 -5.36 -13.90 9.26
N ILE A 26 -5.97 -13.65 10.42
CA ILE A 26 -7.42 -13.63 10.63
C ILE A 26 -7.97 -12.19 10.71
N THR A 27 -7.20 -11.22 11.22
CA THR A 27 -7.67 -9.85 11.50
C THR A 27 -6.74 -8.80 10.92
N TYR A 28 -7.19 -8.15 9.86
CA TYR A 28 -6.57 -6.97 9.28
C TYR A 28 -7.16 -5.73 9.94
N GLU A 29 -6.32 -4.98 10.65
CA GLU A 29 -6.70 -3.70 11.24
C GLU A 29 -6.43 -2.59 10.22
N ASP A 30 -7.42 -1.73 10.00
CA ASP A 30 -7.23 -0.50 9.22
C ASP A 30 -6.28 0.41 9.98
N CYS A 31 -5.18 0.80 9.34
CA CYS A 31 -4.21 1.62 10.05
C CYS A 31 -4.64 3.09 10.16
N GLY A 32 -5.84 3.47 9.66
CA GLY A 32 -6.59 4.63 10.15
C GLY A 32 -5.88 5.99 10.02
N PHE A 33 -4.91 6.08 9.12
CA PHE A 33 -4.05 7.24 9.05
C PHE A 33 -4.75 8.39 8.30
N ASN A 34 -4.68 9.58 8.90
CA ASN A 34 -5.21 10.82 8.36
C ASN A 34 -4.09 11.66 7.74
N GLY A 35 -4.42 12.46 6.73
CA GLY A 35 -3.47 13.33 6.02
C GLY A 35 -3.56 13.18 4.50
N SER A 36 -2.60 13.78 3.80
CA SER A 36 -2.42 13.63 2.36
C SER A 36 -2.02 12.19 2.00
N GLU A 37 -2.24 11.81 0.74
CA GLU A 37 -1.91 10.46 0.26
C GLU A 37 -0.40 10.16 0.35
N GLN A 38 0.45 11.17 0.20
CA GLN A 38 1.89 11.04 0.38
C GLN A 38 2.26 10.82 1.86
N GLU A 39 1.63 11.53 2.80
CA GLU A 39 1.86 11.32 4.24
C GLU A 39 1.42 9.92 4.66
N LYS A 40 0.26 9.49 4.18
CA LYS A 40 -0.24 8.14 4.36
C LYS A 40 0.78 7.12 3.86
N TYR A 41 1.22 7.28 2.63
CA TYR A 41 2.21 6.38 2.02
C TYR A 41 3.52 6.33 2.82
N ASN A 42 4.04 7.48 3.25
CA ASN A 42 5.26 7.55 4.07
C ASN A 42 5.10 6.80 5.40
N LEU A 43 3.93 6.87 6.05
CA LEU A 43 3.66 6.14 7.28
C LEU A 43 3.60 4.63 7.05
N PHE A 44 2.97 4.21 5.94
CA PHE A 44 2.98 2.83 5.51
C PHE A 44 4.41 2.31 5.25
N LEU A 45 5.27 3.07 4.57
CA LEU A 45 6.66 2.67 4.34
C LEU A 45 7.42 2.49 5.66
N LYS A 46 7.27 3.40 6.62
CA LYS A 46 7.89 3.29 7.96
C LYS A 46 7.40 2.05 8.71
N GLU A 47 6.09 1.76 8.67
CA GLU A 47 5.54 0.56 9.30
C GLU A 47 5.98 -0.72 8.60
N LEU A 48 6.02 -0.74 7.26
CA LEU A 48 6.50 -1.87 6.47
C LEU A 48 7.98 -2.15 6.76
N GLU A 49 8.80 -1.11 6.89
CA GLU A 49 10.21 -1.23 7.26
C GLU A 49 10.37 -1.86 8.65
N LYS A 50 9.64 -1.35 9.65
CA LYS A 50 9.76 -1.75 11.05
C LYS A 50 9.10 -3.10 11.38
N ASN A 51 7.92 -3.36 10.82
CA ASN A 51 7.04 -4.47 11.21
C ASN A 51 6.82 -5.49 10.09
N GLY A 52 7.22 -5.18 8.85
CA GLY A 52 7.04 -6.03 7.67
C GLY A 52 7.84 -7.33 7.77
N GLY A 53 7.14 -8.45 7.61
CA GLY A 53 7.75 -9.77 7.49
C GLY A 53 8.39 -10.02 6.12
N PRO A 54 8.94 -11.23 5.89
CA PRO A 54 9.52 -11.63 4.60
C PRO A 54 8.46 -11.87 3.51
N GLN A 55 7.19 -11.88 3.88
CA GLN A 55 6.08 -12.14 2.97
C GLN A 55 5.84 -10.92 2.06
N PRO A 56 5.43 -11.14 0.80
CA PRO A 56 5.09 -10.05 -0.09
C PRO A 56 3.85 -9.29 0.42
N VAL A 57 3.79 -8.00 0.10
CA VAL A 57 2.66 -7.14 0.42
C VAL A 57 1.65 -7.26 -0.71
N ASN A 58 0.40 -7.51 -0.35
CA ASN A 58 -0.69 -7.55 -1.31
C ASN A 58 -1.16 -6.13 -1.62
N ILE A 59 -1.10 -5.74 -2.88
CA ILE A 59 -1.47 -4.41 -3.35
C ILE A 59 -2.62 -4.55 -4.33
N LYS A 60 -3.73 -3.89 -3.99
CA LYS A 60 -4.92 -3.83 -4.83
C LYS A 60 -5.17 -2.39 -5.23
N VAL A 61 -5.08 -2.11 -6.52
CA VAL A 61 -5.34 -0.79 -7.09
C VAL A 61 -6.63 -0.89 -7.90
N LYS A 62 -7.66 -0.17 -7.48
CA LYS A 62 -8.94 -0.08 -8.18
C LYS A 62 -9.16 1.36 -8.62
N LEU A 63 -8.62 1.69 -9.77
CA LEU A 63 -8.87 2.96 -10.44
C LEU A 63 -10.11 2.86 -11.32
N ASN A 64 -10.70 4.00 -11.67
CA ASN A 64 -11.85 4.06 -12.58
C ASN A 64 -11.55 3.42 -13.94
N THR A 65 -10.30 3.48 -14.39
CA THR A 65 -9.85 2.95 -15.69
C THR A 65 -9.35 1.51 -15.61
N GLN A 66 -8.95 1.01 -14.42
CA GLN A 66 -8.36 -0.32 -14.28
C GLN A 66 -8.37 -0.85 -12.86
N THR A 67 -8.46 -2.18 -12.74
CA THR A 67 -8.25 -2.90 -11.49
C THR A 67 -7.03 -3.78 -11.61
N VAL A 68 -6.07 -3.59 -10.71
CA VAL A 68 -4.81 -4.33 -10.64
C VAL A 68 -4.68 -4.95 -9.25
N ASP A 69 -4.28 -6.22 -9.20
CA ASP A 69 -3.95 -6.93 -7.97
C ASP A 69 -2.55 -7.54 -8.15
N ARG A 70 -1.59 -7.09 -7.34
CA ARG A 70 -0.20 -7.56 -7.39
C ARG A 70 0.34 -7.81 -5.98
N ALA A 71 1.17 -8.82 -5.85
CA ALA A 71 1.99 -9.04 -4.66
C ALA A 71 3.40 -8.53 -4.94
N LEU A 72 3.84 -7.50 -4.22
CA LEU A 72 5.21 -6.95 -4.37
C LEU A 72 6.06 -7.26 -3.15
N SER A 73 7.36 -7.41 -3.38
CA SER A 73 8.32 -7.60 -2.27
C SER A 73 8.44 -6.32 -1.45
N LYS A 74 8.72 -6.48 -0.15
CA LYS A 74 8.99 -5.36 0.76
C LYS A 74 10.05 -4.40 0.20
N ASN A 75 11.16 -4.93 -0.30
CA ASN A 75 12.26 -4.12 -0.80
C ASN A 75 11.89 -3.30 -2.04
N GLU A 76 11.07 -3.87 -2.93
CA GLU A 76 10.58 -3.15 -4.11
C GLU A 76 9.70 -1.96 -3.71
N ILE A 77 8.80 -2.16 -2.75
CA ILE A 77 7.93 -1.10 -2.26
C ILE A 77 8.73 -0.01 -1.55
N LEU A 78 9.67 -0.39 -0.67
CA LEU A 78 10.54 0.56 0.04
C LEU A 78 11.45 1.36 -0.91
N SER A 79 11.71 0.86 -2.11
CA SER A 79 12.50 1.57 -3.12
C SER A 79 11.76 2.74 -3.78
N ILE A 80 10.43 2.79 -3.68
CA ILE A 80 9.60 3.82 -4.31
C ILE A 80 9.08 4.74 -3.20
N LYS A 81 9.59 5.97 -3.14
CA LYS A 81 9.23 6.92 -2.07
C LYS A 81 8.04 7.80 -2.44
N ASP A 82 7.84 8.07 -3.72
CA ASP A 82 6.76 8.89 -4.23
C ASP A 82 5.51 8.03 -4.50
N VAL A 83 4.38 8.45 -3.94
CA VAL A 83 3.13 7.71 -4.05
C VAL A 83 2.61 7.69 -5.49
N ASN A 84 2.79 8.77 -6.25
CA ASN A 84 2.33 8.84 -7.64
C ASN A 84 3.20 7.95 -8.54
N GLU A 85 4.51 7.90 -8.31
CA GLU A 85 5.39 6.95 -8.99
C GLU A 85 4.98 5.50 -8.70
N PHE A 86 4.66 5.19 -7.44
CA PHE A 86 4.19 3.87 -7.04
C PHE A 86 2.92 3.47 -7.78
N ILE A 87 1.90 4.33 -7.81
CA ILE A 87 0.67 4.07 -8.56
C ILE A 87 0.93 3.95 -10.07
N LYS A 88 1.79 4.80 -10.64
CA LYS A 88 2.16 4.74 -12.06
C LYS A 88 2.85 3.42 -12.43
N ARG A 89 3.73 2.88 -11.58
CA ARG A 89 4.37 1.57 -11.81
C ARG A 89 3.37 0.42 -11.75
N LEU A 90 2.42 0.48 -10.84
CA LEU A 90 1.35 -0.51 -10.73
C LEU A 90 0.33 -0.42 -11.87
N SER A 91 0.22 0.76 -12.46
CA SER A 91 -0.72 1.09 -13.53
C SER A 91 -0.20 0.82 -14.94
N ARG A 92 1.03 0.35 -15.07
CA ARG A 92 1.63 -0.14 -16.32
C ARG A 92 1.39 -1.64 -16.49
#